data_AF-A0A7V9DLD0-F1
#
_entry.id   AF-A0A7V9DLD0-F1
#
_cell.length_a   1.000
_cell.length_b   1.000
_cell.length_c   1.000
_cell.angle_alpha   90.00
_cell.angle_beta   90.00
_cell.angle_gamma   90.00
#
_symmetry.space_group_name_H-M   'P 1'
#
loop_
_entity.id
_entity.type
_entity.pdbx_description
1 polymer ?
#
loop_
_entity_poly.entity_id
_entity_poly.type
_entity_poly.pdbx_seq_one_letter_code
_entity_poly.pdbx_strand_id
1 'polypeptide(L)'
;MSQRHRTSEVPLPPKEELRAHKHSERHRIHVELNQVAHQVSAGVEPEDVHEPGAAWKPSHHHDAEFAKSQLGKRKRRMRHWKTKMWKRRTALRQAKAEAFRVAGEN
;
A
#
# COMPACT_ATOMS: atom_id res chain seq x y z
N MET A 1 8.41 -20.20 -11.36
CA MET A 1 9.88 -20.38 -11.32
C MET A 1 10.50 -19.24 -10.51
N SER A 2 11.48 -19.57 -9.67
CA SER A 2 12.02 -18.69 -8.63
C SER A 2 12.98 -17.66 -9.22
N GLN A 3 12.71 -16.35 -9.06
CA GLN A 3 13.57 -15.24 -9.47
C GLN A 3 14.89 -15.12 -8.67
N ARG A 4 15.28 -16.16 -7.93
CA ARG A 4 16.51 -16.18 -7.12
C ARG A 4 17.80 -16.21 -7.94
N HIS A 5 17.72 -16.56 -9.22
CA HIS A 5 18.89 -16.65 -10.10
C HIS A 5 19.13 -15.38 -10.92
N ARG A 6 18.32 -14.32 -10.75
CA ARG A 6 18.45 -13.09 -11.54
C ARG A 6 19.55 -12.13 -11.04
N THR A 7 20.22 -12.48 -9.94
CA THR A 7 21.22 -11.65 -9.25
C THR A 7 22.65 -12.20 -9.37
N SER A 8 22.89 -13.21 -10.22
CA SER A 8 24.23 -13.80 -10.39
C SER A 8 25.15 -12.95 -11.27
N GLU A 9 24.60 -12.11 -12.15
CA GLU A 9 25.39 -11.34 -13.13
C GLU A 9 25.70 -9.91 -12.67
N VAL A 10 24.91 -9.35 -11.74
CA VAL A 10 25.11 -7.98 -11.22
C VAL A 10 24.89 -7.97 -9.71
N PRO A 11 25.90 -7.59 -8.91
CA PRO A 11 25.69 -7.36 -7.48
C PRO A 11 24.70 -6.21 -7.33
N LEU A 12 23.53 -6.50 -6.76
CA LEU A 12 22.57 -5.46 -6.43
C LEU A 12 23.10 -4.61 -5.28
N PRO A 13 22.92 -3.29 -5.32
CA PRO A 13 23.32 -2.43 -4.22
C PRO A 13 22.63 -2.86 -2.92
N PRO A 14 23.31 -2.72 -1.76
CA PRO A 14 22.73 -2.95 -0.44
C PRO A 14 21.34 -2.34 -0.29
N LYS A 15 20.46 -3.01 0.47
CA LYS A 15 19.09 -2.53 0.71
C LYS A 15 19.05 -1.14 1.33
N GLU A 16 20.10 -0.77 2.07
CA GLU A 16 20.26 0.55 2.68
C GLU A 16 20.49 1.62 1.63
N GLU A 17 21.35 1.38 0.64
CA GLU A 17 21.58 2.28 -0.50
C GLU A 17 20.30 2.45 -1.33
N LEU A 18 19.56 1.37 -1.57
CA LEU A 18 18.26 1.45 -2.26
C LEU A 18 17.24 2.30 -1.49
N ARG A 19 17.27 2.26 -0.15
CA ARG A 19 16.40 3.10 0.69
C ARG A 19 16.87 4.55 0.68
N ALA A 20 18.17 4.79 0.77
CA ALA A 20 18.78 6.10 0.71
C ALA A 20 18.47 6.79 -0.64
N HIS A 21 18.66 6.08 -1.75
CA HIS A 21 18.30 6.56 -3.09
C HIS A 21 16.81 6.91 -3.21
N LYS A 22 15.92 6.08 -2.67
CA LYS A 22 14.47 6.40 -2.63
C LYS A 22 14.14 7.58 -1.73
N HIS A 23 14.95 7.85 -0.71
CA HIS A 23 14.78 8.99 0.16
C HIS A 23 15.29 10.27 -0.51
N SER A 24 16.48 10.25 -1.12
CA SER A 24 17.05 11.37 -1.87
C SER A 24 16.15 11.78 -3.04
N GLU A 25 15.61 10.82 -3.80
CA GLU A 25 14.70 11.13 -4.90
C GLU A 25 13.39 11.77 -4.42
N ARG A 26 12.81 11.27 -3.31
CA ARG A 26 11.63 11.92 -2.70
C ARG A 26 11.94 13.33 -2.24
N HIS A 27 13.12 13.54 -1.65
CA HIS A 27 13.53 14.86 -1.19
C HIS A 27 13.72 15.83 -2.38
N ARG A 28 14.39 15.38 -3.45
CA ARG A 28 14.54 16.15 -4.70
C ARG A 28 13.19 16.60 -5.24
N ILE A 29 12.24 15.67 -5.41
CA ILE A 29 10.90 15.98 -5.91
C ILE A 29 10.17 16.95 -4.97
N HIS A 30 10.31 16.79 -3.65
CA HIS A 30 9.69 17.70 -2.69
C HIS A 30 10.22 19.13 -2.81
N VAL A 31 11.53 19.29 -2.99
CA VAL A 31 12.16 20.60 -3.23
C VAL A 31 11.67 21.21 -4.55
N GLU A 32 11.63 20.43 -5.63
CA GLU A 32 11.14 20.87 -6.93
C GLU A 32 9.65 21.29 -6.87
N LEU A 33 8.81 20.53 -6.15
CA LEU A 33 7.40 20.88 -5.94
C LEU A 33 7.24 22.20 -5.15
N ASN A 34 8.07 22.44 -4.14
CA ASN A 34 8.06 23.72 -3.42
C ASN A 34 8.45 24.88 -4.36
N GLN A 35 9.43 24.68 -5.24
CA GLN A 35 9.81 25.68 -6.23
C GLN A 35 8.67 25.99 -7.22
N VAL A 36 7.97 24.96 -7.70
CA VAL A 36 6.77 25.11 -8.53
C VAL A 36 5.67 25.89 -7.79
N ALA A 37 5.42 25.55 -6.52
CA ALA A 37 4.44 26.28 -5.71
C ALA A 37 4.79 27.77 -5.57
N HIS A 38 6.08 28.10 -5.43
CA HIS A 38 6.54 29.49 -5.43
C HIS A 38 6.31 30.18 -6.78
N GLN A 39 6.54 29.51 -7.91
CA GLN A 39 6.31 30.08 -9.24
C GLN A 39 4.84 30.40 -9.48
N VAL A 40 3.94 29.46 -9.15
CA VAL A 40 2.50 29.67 -9.25
C VAL A 40 2.04 30.79 -8.32
N SER A 41 2.55 30.82 -7.08
CA SER A 41 2.24 31.90 -6.12
C SER A 41 2.74 33.27 -6.58
N ALA A 42 3.80 33.32 -7.40
CA ALA A 42 4.34 34.52 -8.00
C ALA A 42 3.55 34.99 -9.25
N GLY A 43 2.50 34.26 -9.65
CA GLY A 43 1.59 34.62 -10.74
C GLY A 43 1.87 33.93 -12.08
N VAL A 44 2.68 32.87 -12.11
CA VAL A 44 2.80 32.01 -13.30
C VAL A 44 1.55 31.14 -13.41
N GLU A 45 0.96 31.04 -14.61
CA GLU A 45 -0.19 30.19 -14.86
C GLU A 45 0.18 28.71 -14.62
N PRO A 46 -0.64 27.93 -13.89
CA PRO A 46 -0.33 26.53 -13.55
C PRO A 46 -0.03 25.64 -14.77
N GLU A 47 -0.63 25.94 -15.92
CA GLU A 47 -0.57 25.23 -17.19
C GLU A 47 0.81 25.39 -17.86
N ASP A 48 1.52 26.47 -17.53
CA ASP A 48 2.87 26.75 -18.00
C ASP A 48 3.95 26.13 -17.09
N VAL A 49 3.54 25.51 -15.97
CA VAL A 49 4.47 24.90 -15.02
C VAL A 49 4.54 23.38 -15.20
N HIS A 50 5.77 22.87 -15.33
CA HIS A 50 6.01 21.43 -15.47
C HIS A 50 5.91 20.71 -14.13
N GLU A 51 5.08 19.66 -14.01
CA GLU A 51 4.97 18.86 -12.79
C GLU A 51 6.23 17.99 -12.57
N PRO A 52 7.03 18.25 -11.51
CA PRO A 52 8.18 17.41 -11.20
C PRO A 52 7.75 16.06 -10.64
N GLY A 53 8.38 14.99 -11.10
CA GLY A 53 8.21 13.66 -10.52
C GLY A 53 7.03 12.81 -11.03
N ALA A 54 6.38 13.20 -12.15
CA ALA A 54 5.34 12.39 -12.78
C ALA A 54 5.76 10.92 -13.03
N ALA A 55 7.04 10.71 -13.39
CA ALA A 55 7.63 9.38 -13.60
C ALA A 55 8.02 8.64 -12.30
N TRP A 56 8.13 9.35 -11.17
CA TRP A 56 8.52 8.76 -9.88
C TRP A 56 7.34 8.16 -9.13
N LYS A 57 6.10 8.55 -9.46
CA LYS A 57 4.90 7.96 -8.88
C LYS A 57 4.94 6.45 -9.14
N PRO A 58 5.14 5.59 -8.11
CA PRO A 58 5.23 4.17 -8.35
C PRO A 58 3.90 3.76 -8.98
N SER A 59 3.94 3.19 -10.18
CA SER A 59 2.75 2.64 -10.82
C SER A 59 2.21 1.56 -9.90
N HIS A 60 1.20 1.92 -9.11
CA HIS A 60 0.50 0.97 -8.27
C HIS A 60 -0.34 0.12 -9.23
N HIS A 61 0.27 -0.94 -9.73
CA HIS A 61 -0.47 -2.00 -10.40
C HIS A 61 -1.40 -2.61 -9.36
N HIS A 62 -2.64 -2.12 -9.31
CA HIS A 62 -3.73 -2.78 -8.61
C HIS A 62 -4.10 -4.03 -9.39
N ASP A 63 -3.24 -5.04 -9.31
CA ASP A 63 -3.53 -6.36 -9.86
C ASP A 63 -4.53 -7.07 -8.94
N ALA A 64 -5.80 -7.05 -9.35
CA ALA A 64 -6.89 -7.69 -8.64
C ALA A 64 -6.67 -9.21 -8.52
N GLU A 65 -6.02 -9.85 -9.50
CA GLU A 65 -5.74 -11.28 -9.48
C GLU A 65 -4.61 -11.60 -8.50
N PHE A 66 -3.57 -10.75 -8.43
CA PHE A 66 -2.57 -10.84 -7.38
C PHE A 66 -3.20 -10.73 -5.98
N ALA A 67 -4.10 -9.76 -5.77
CA ALA A 67 -4.79 -9.58 -4.49
C ALA A 67 -5.64 -10.81 -4.11
N LYS A 68 -6.42 -11.35 -5.06
CA LYS A 68 -7.19 -12.60 -4.86
C LYS A 68 -6.27 -13.78 -4.50
N SER A 69 -5.13 -13.91 -5.16
CA SER A 69 -4.15 -14.98 -4.90
C SER A 69 -3.56 -14.90 -3.48
N GLN A 70 -3.27 -13.69 -2.98
CA GLN A 70 -2.74 -13.46 -1.63
C GLN A 70 -3.80 -13.74 -0.56
N LEU A 71 -5.06 -13.39 -0.83
CA LEU A 71 -6.18 -13.70 0.05
C LEU A 71 -6.34 -15.21 0.24
N GLY A 72 -6.26 -15.98 -0.85
CA GLY A 72 -6.29 -17.46 -0.81
C GLY A 72 -5.16 -18.06 0.03
N LYS A 73 -3.92 -17.57 -0.16
CA LYS A 73 -2.75 -17.99 0.62
C LYS A 73 -2.90 -17.66 2.11
N ARG A 74 -3.42 -16.48 2.44
CA ARG A 74 -3.66 -16.05 3.83
C ARG A 74 -4.68 -16.93 4.54
N LYS A 75 -5.75 -17.33 3.83
CA LYS A 75 -6.75 -18.28 4.36
C LYS A 75 -6.16 -19.65 4.63
N ARG A 76 -5.32 -20.19 3.72
CA ARG A 76 -4.64 -21.49 3.90
C ARG A 76 -3.64 -21.51 5.07
N ARG A 77 -2.97 -20.38 5.33
CA ARG A 77 -2.03 -20.23 6.45
C ARG A 77 -2.69 -20.08 7.82
N MET A 78 -4.00 -19.85 7.86
CA MET A 78 -4.71 -19.73 9.12
C MET A 78 -4.85 -21.12 9.75
N ARG A 79 -4.21 -21.35 10.90
CA ARG A 79 -4.37 -22.61 11.65
C ARG A 79 -5.84 -22.85 11.97
N HIS A 80 -6.32 -24.08 11.78
CA HIS A 80 -7.74 -24.46 11.94
C HIS A 80 -8.37 -23.97 13.25
N TRP A 81 -7.64 -24.06 14.38
CA TRP A 81 -8.12 -23.60 15.68
C TRP A 81 -8.44 -22.09 15.71
N LYS A 82 -7.70 -21.27 14.96
CA LYS A 82 -7.92 -19.82 14.86
C LYS A 82 -9.19 -19.53 14.05
N THR A 83 -9.45 -20.31 13.00
CA THR A 83 -10.72 -20.26 12.24
C THR A 83 -11.91 -20.68 13.11
N LYS A 84 -11.76 -21.71 13.94
CA LYS A 84 -12.81 -22.15 14.87
C LYS A 84 -13.09 -21.11 15.96
N MET A 85 -12.04 -20.52 16.55
CA MET A 85 -12.19 -19.40 17.49
C MET A 85 -12.81 -18.16 16.83
N TRP A 86 -12.43 -17.85 15.59
CA TRP A 86 -13.09 -16.79 14.82
C TRP A 86 -14.59 -17.08 14.71
N LYS A 87 -14.99 -18.27 14.24
CA LYS A 87 -16.41 -18.64 14.10
C LYS A 87 -17.16 -18.51 15.42
N ARG A 88 -16.59 -19.00 16.54
CA ARG A 88 -17.17 -18.84 17.88
C ARG A 88 -17.35 -17.36 18.25
N ARG A 89 -16.33 -16.53 18.00
CA ARG A 89 -16.38 -15.09 18.30
C ARG A 89 -17.37 -14.33 17.42
N THR A 90 -17.49 -14.71 16.14
CA THR A 90 -18.50 -14.15 15.22
C THR A 90 -19.91 -14.50 15.68
N ALA A 91 -20.16 -15.76 16.04
CA ALA A 91 -21.46 -16.18 16.56
C ALA A 91 -21.83 -15.40 17.84
N LEU A 92 -20.89 -15.25 18.79
CA LEU A 92 -21.12 -14.45 19.99
C LEU A 92 -21.42 -12.97 19.67
N ARG A 93 -20.76 -12.40 18.67
CA ARG A 93 -21.02 -11.01 18.24
C ARG A 93 -22.39 -10.88 17.57
N GLN A 94 -22.78 -11.85 16.75
CA GLN A 94 -24.09 -11.87 16.11
C GLN A 94 -25.19 -12.00 17.16
N ALA A 95 -25.06 -12.94 18.10
CA ALA A 95 -26.00 -13.10 19.22
C ALA A 95 -26.10 -11.82 20.07
N LYS A 96 -24.97 -11.16 20.33
CA LYS A 96 -24.96 -9.87 21.05
C LYS A 96 -25.65 -8.75 20.26
N ALA A 97 -25.41 -8.66 18.96
CA ALA A 97 -26.04 -7.67 18.09
C ALA A 97 -27.56 -7.90 17.96
N GLU A 98 -27.98 -9.16 17.85
CA GLU A 98 -29.39 -9.55 17.85
C GLU A 98 -30.06 -9.22 19.18
N ALA A 99 -29.42 -9.53 20.31
CA ALA A 99 -29.91 -9.15 21.63
C ALA A 99 -30.08 -7.63 21.77
N PHE A 100 -29.15 -6.82 21.26
CA PHE A 100 -29.30 -5.37 21.24
C PHE A 100 -30.42 -4.89 20.31
N ARG A 101 -30.60 -5.53 19.15
CA ARG A 101 -31.70 -5.19 18.25
C ARG A 101 -33.06 -5.47 18.90
N VAL A 102 -33.23 -6.66 19.47
CA VAL A 102 -34.45 -7.06 20.20
C VAL A 102 -34.69 -6.17 21.42
N ALA A 103 -33.63 -5.77 22.14
CA ALA A 103 -33.74 -4.84 23.27
C ALA A 103 -34.05 -3.39 22.87
N GLY A 104 -33.82 -3.00 21.62
CA GLY A 104 -34.18 -1.68 21.09
C GLY A 104 -35.52 -1.66 20.34
N GLU A 105 -36.10 -2.82 20.04
CA GLU A 105 -37.44 -3.00 19.45
C GLU A 105 -38.55 -3.13 20.52
N ASN A 106 -38.18 -3.33 21.79
CA ASN A 106 -39.05 -3.22 22.98
C ASN A 106 -38.91 -1.84 23.64
#